data_AF-A0A2M7R8J8-F1
#
_entry.id   AF-A0A2M7R8J8-F1
#
_cell.length_a   1.000
_cell.length_b   1.000
_cell.length_c   1.000
_cell.angle_alpha   90.00
_cell.angle_beta   90.00
_cell.angle_gamma   90.00
#
_symmetry.space_group_name_H-M   'P 1'
#
loop_
_entity.id
_entity.type
_entity.pdbx_description
1 polymer ?
#
loop_
_entity_poly.entity_id
_entity_poly.type
_entity_poly.pdbx_seq_one_letter_code
_entity_poly.pdbx_strand_id
1 'polypeptide(L)' 'LPFQPSGDRPVFCQDCNRANRDQRDGVRPQKRMFDVDVKCAGCGTHITQLPFEPKAGSDIFCRECYLKNKDN' A
#
# COMPACT_ATOMS: atom_id res chain seq x y z
N LEU A 1 1.85 28.05 13.92
CA LEU A 1 2.24 26.65 13.63
C LEU A 1 3.75 26.53 13.77
N PRO A 2 4.26 25.48 14.43
CA PRO A 2 5.70 25.33 14.69
C PRO A 2 6.52 24.95 13.45
N PHE A 3 5.90 24.82 12.28
CA PHE A 3 6.57 24.62 10.99
C PHE A 3 6.06 25.67 9.99
N GLN A 4 6.97 26.21 9.18
CA GLN A 4 6.61 27.03 8.03
C GLN A 4 6.02 26.14 6.94
N PRO A 5 4.88 26.50 6.33
CA PRO A 5 4.36 25.77 5.19
C PRO A 5 5.28 25.96 3.99
N SER A 6 5.69 24.85 3.37
CA SER A 6 6.69 24.82 2.30
C SER A 6 6.28 25.49 0.97
N GLY A 7 5.16 26.22 0.92
CA GLY A 7 4.65 26.88 -0.30
C GLY A 7 4.11 25.93 -1.38
N ASP A 8 4.63 24.70 -1.46
CA ASP A 8 4.26 23.67 -2.43
C ASP A 8 2.84 23.12 -2.24
N ARG A 9 2.23 23.34 -1.06
CA ARG A 9 0.94 22.74 -0.71
C ARG A 9 0.05 23.71 0.09
N PRO A 10 -1.22 23.87 -0.29
CA PRO A 10 -2.14 24.76 0.42
C PRO A 10 -2.37 24.29 1.86
N VAL A 11 -2.39 25.25 2.79
CA VAL A 11 -2.74 25.00 4.19
C VAL A 11 -4.27 25.01 4.32
N PHE A 12 -4.82 23.91 4.82
CA PHE A 12 -6.26 23.74 5.06
C PHE A 12 -6.55 23.61 6.56
N CYS A 13 -7.72 24.08 7.00
CA CYS A 13 -8.25 23.72 8.32
C CYS A 13 -8.64 22.23 8.36
N GLN A 14 -8.93 21.68 9.54
CA GLN A 14 -9.26 20.26 9.67
C GLN A 14 -10.47 19.85 8.80
N ASP A 15 -11.50 20.69 8.73
CA ASP A 15 -12.74 20.37 8.01
C ASP A 15 -12.53 20.44 6.49
N CYS A 16 -11.87 21.50 5.99
CA CYS A 16 -11.51 21.61 4.58
C CYS A 16 -10.54 20.49 4.14
N ASN A 17 -9.63 20.05 5.02
CA ASN A 17 -8.73 18.94 4.72
C ASN A 17 -9.48 17.60 4.64
N ARG A 18 -10.51 17.39 5.47
CA ARG A 18 -11.40 16.20 5.37
C ARG A 18 -12.17 16.23 4.06
N ALA A 19 -12.85 17.33 3.74
CA ALA A 19 -13.60 17.47 2.50
C ALA A 19 -12.72 17.29 1.25
N ASN A 20 -11.48 17.81 1.26
CA ASN A 20 -10.52 17.63 0.17
C ASN A 20 -9.97 16.20 0.06
N ARG A 21 -10.01 15.39 1.13
CA ARG A 21 -9.69 13.96 1.05
C ARG A 21 -10.82 13.19 0.37
N ASP A 22 -12.07 13.47 0.72
CA ASP A 22 -13.24 12.81 0.12
C ASP A 22 -13.33 13.09 -1.40
N GLN A 23 -12.98 14.29 -1.84
CA GLN A 23 -12.91 14.62 -3.27
C GLN A 23 -11.80 13.87 -4.03
N ARG A 24 -10.74 13.43 -3.34
CA ARG A 24 -9.63 12.67 -3.95
C ARG A 24 -9.91 11.16 -3.99
N ASP A 25 -10.92 10.68 -3.28
CA ASP A 25 -11.27 9.26 -3.27
C ASP A 25 -11.82 8.76 -4.62
N GLY A 26 -12.27 9.68 -5.49
CA GLY A 26 -12.75 9.36 -6.85
C GLY A 26 -11.67 9.06 -7.91
N VAL A 27 -10.39 9.33 -7.62
CA VAL A 27 -9.26 9.08 -8.54
C VAL A 27 -8.16 8.31 -7.83
N ARG A 28 -8.52 7.27 -7.07
CA ARG A 28 -7.53 6.26 -6.70
C ARG A 28 -7.25 5.44 -7.97
N PRO A 29 -6.02 5.46 -8.53
CA PRO A 29 -5.68 4.53 -9.60
C PRO A 29 -6.00 3.12 -9.10
N GLN A 30 -6.80 2.39 -9.87
CA GLN A 30 -7.18 1.03 -9.55
C GLN A 30 -5.89 0.24 -9.30
N LYS A 31 -5.74 -0.32 -8.09
CA LYS A 31 -4.61 -1.21 -7.78
C LYS A 31 -4.70 -2.37 -8.76
N ARG A 32 -3.78 -2.41 -9.73
CA ARG A 32 -3.68 -3.54 -10.65
C ARG A 32 -3.22 -4.75 -9.85
N MET A 33 -3.94 -5.85 -9.98
CA MET A 33 -3.48 -7.15 -9.53
C MET A 33 -2.57 -7.71 -10.63
N PHE A 34 -1.47 -8.31 -10.21
CA PHE A 34 -0.55 -9.02 -11.07
C PHE A 34 -0.78 -10.51 -10.86
N ASP A 35 -1.06 -11.23 -11.95
CA ASP A 35 -1.12 -12.68 -11.93
C ASP A 35 0.32 -13.22 -11.91
N VAL A 36 0.64 -13.99 -10.88
CA VAL A 36 1.99 -14.50 -10.59
C VAL A 36 1.90 -15.98 -10.27
N ASP A 37 2.93 -16.78 -10.54
CA ASP A 37 3.00 -18.17 -10.06
C ASP A 37 4.20 -18.30 -9.12
N VAL A 38 3.97 -17.99 -7.85
CA VAL A 38 5.03 -17.97 -6.82
C VAL A 38 4.58 -18.71 -5.57
N LYS A 39 5.54 -19.35 -4.90
CA LYS A 39 5.29 -20.06 -3.64
C LYS A 39 5.65 -19.18 -2.44
N CYS A 40 4.82 -19.20 -1.41
CA CYS A 40 5.11 -18.54 -0.15
C CYS A 40 6.37 -19.17 0.50
N ALA A 41 7.35 -18.35 0.87
CA ALA A 41 8.58 -18.83 1.52
C ALA A 41 8.34 -19.42 2.93
N GLY A 42 7.26 -19.02 3.61
CA GLY A 42 6.96 -19.50 4.96
C GLY A 42 6.11 -20.78 5.03
N CYS A 43 5.14 -20.94 4.13
CA CYS A 43 4.17 -22.05 4.18
C CYS A 43 4.09 -22.88 2.90
N GLY A 44 4.75 -22.47 1.82
CA GLY A 44 4.73 -23.18 0.53
C GLY A 44 3.44 -23.03 -0.28
N THR A 45 2.45 -22.26 0.19
CA THR A 45 1.19 -22.02 -0.53
C THR A 45 1.44 -21.31 -1.86
N HIS A 46 0.76 -21.76 -2.92
CA HIS A 46 0.76 -21.09 -4.22
C HIS A 46 -0.01 -19.77 -4.16
N ILE A 47 0.62 -18.70 -4.61
CA ILE A 47 0.04 -17.36 -4.70
C ILE A 47 -0.12 -17.04 -6.18
N THR A 48 -1.36 -16.81 -6.59
CA THR A 48 -1.70 -16.53 -7.99
C THR A 48 -1.88 -15.05 -8.29
N GLN A 49 -2.17 -14.22 -7.27
CA GLN A 49 -2.43 -12.79 -7.45
C GLN A 49 -1.77 -11.96 -6.35
N LEU A 50 -1.05 -10.91 -6.77
CA LEU A 50 -0.43 -9.93 -5.88
C LEU A 50 -0.79 -8.50 -6.28
N PRO A 51 -0.99 -7.58 -5.31
CA PRO A 51 -1.24 -6.16 -5.60
C PRO A 51 0.04 -5.38 -5.92
N PHE A 52 1.17 -6.07 -6.09
CA PHE A 52 2.49 -5.53 -6.41
C PHE A 52 3.24 -6.50 -7.31
N GLU A 53 4.16 -5.96 -8.11
CA GLU A 53 5.01 -6.75 -8.98
C GLU A 53 6.12 -7.45 -8.14
N PRO A 54 6.27 -8.78 -8.24
CA PRO A 54 7.31 -9.50 -7.50
C PRO A 54 8.70 -9.14 -8.04
N LYS A 55 9.62 -8.80 -7.15
CA LYS A 55 11.03 -8.55 -7.52
C LYS A 55 11.83 -9.84 -7.46
N ALA A 56 12.66 -10.08 -8.47
CA ALA A 56 13.60 -11.21 -8.47
C ALA A 56 14.54 -11.11 -7.25
N GLY A 57 14.61 -12.18 -6.46
CA GLY A 57 15.44 -12.27 -5.24
C GLY A 57 14.78 -11.81 -3.94
N SER A 58 13.48 -11.43 -3.95
CA SER A 58 12.72 -11.15 -2.73
C SER A 58 11.88 -12.35 -2.30
N ASP A 59 11.93 -12.72 -1.02
CA ASP A 59 11.05 -13.75 -0.47
C ASP A 59 9.61 -13.25 -0.40
N ILE A 60 8.71 -13.97 -1.09
CA ILE A 60 7.29 -13.64 -1.15
C ILE A 60 6.58 -14.39 -0.03
N PHE A 61 5.83 -13.65 0.79
CA PHE A 61 5.03 -14.20 1.87
C PHE A 61 3.55 -14.00 1.58
N CYS A 62 2.73 -15.00 1.94
CA CYS A 62 1.28 -14.83 1.98
C CYS A 62 0.90 -13.82 3.08
N ARG A 63 -0.33 -13.30 3.02
CA ARG A 63 -0.82 -12.32 4.00
C ARG A 63 -0.63 -12.79 5.45
N GLU A 64 -0.82 -14.07 5.71
CA GLU A 64 -0.69 -14.64 7.06
C GLU A 64 0.76 -14.72 7.52
N CYS A 65 1.67 -15.22 6.68
CA CYS A 65 3.10 -15.27 6.99
C CYS A 65 3.70 -13.87 7.12
N TYR A 66 3.26 -12.92 6.29
CA TYR A 66 3.68 -11.53 6.39
C TYR A 66 3.25 -10.89 7.71
N LEU A 67 2.00 -11.11 8.15
CA LEU A 67 1.52 -10.63 9.44
C LEU A 67 2.31 -11.24 10.59
N LYS A 68 2.50 -12.57 10.60
CA LYS A 68 3.29 -13.27 11.62
C LYS A 68 4.74 -12.76 11.73
N ASN A 69 5.39 -12.46 10.61
CA ASN A 69 6.74 -11.88 10.60
C ASN A 69 6.78 -10.40 11.03
N LYS A 70 5.68 -9.66 10.93
CA LYS A 70 5.61 -8.25 11.31
C LYS A 70 5.34 -8.05 12.81
N ASP A 71 4.66 -9.01 13.43
CA ASP A 71 4.27 -8.97 14.84
C ASP A 71 5.40 -9.49 15.77
N ASN A 72 6.55 -9.90 15.22
CA ASN A 72 7.73 -10.39 15.94
C ASN A 72 8.90 -9.41 15.80
#